data_AF-A0A7X3Q2Q6-F1
#
_entry.id   AF-A0A7X3Q2Q6-F1
#
_cell.length_a   1.000
_cell.length_b   1.000
_cell.length_c   1.000
_cell.angle_alpha   90.00
_cell.angle_beta   90.00
_cell.angle_gamma   90.00
#
_symmetry.space_group_name_H-M   'P 1'
#
loop_
_entity.id
_entity.type
_entity.pdbx_description
1 polymer ?
#
loop_
_entity_poly.entity_id
_entity_poly.type
_entity_poly.pdbx_seq_one_letter_code
_entity_poly.pdbx_strand_id
1 'polypeptide(L)' 'GGAEPLAELDYVSVADSETLAEVEGEVDGVAMLSLAVRFGAVRLIDNVTLGEAR' A
#
# COMPACT_ATOMS: atom_id res chain seq x y z
N GLY A 1 -8.07 -26.94 -4.94
CA GLY A 1 -7.28 -26.11 -5.86
C GLY A 1 -8.20 -25.04 -6.40
N GLY A 2 -8.04 -23.80 -5.98
CA GLY A 2 -8.78 -22.67 -6.51
C GLY A 2 -7.81 -21.51 -6.56
N ALA A 3 -7.36 -21.15 -7.76
CA ALA A 3 -6.77 -19.83 -7.95
C ALA A 3 -7.94 -18.86 -7.87
N GLU A 4 -7.93 -17.99 -6.87
CA GLU A 4 -9.02 -17.04 -6.63
C GLU A 4 -8.51 -15.67 -7.10
N PRO A 5 -8.75 -15.25 -8.37
CA PRO A 5 -8.38 -13.91 -8.81
C PRO A 5 -9.58 -13.00 -8.52
N LEU A 6 -9.99 -12.91 -7.26
CA LEU A 6 -11.06 -11.98 -6.89
C LEU A 6 -10.53 -10.55 -6.74
N ALA A 7 -9.23 -10.38 -6.47
CA ALA A 7 -8.60 -9.09 -6.25
C ALA A 7 -7.80 -8.62 -7.46
N GLU A 8 -8.20 -7.51 -8.08
CA GLU A 8 -7.42 -6.81 -9.10
C GLU A 8 -6.69 -5.63 -8.44
N LEU A 9 -5.36 -5.60 -8.52
CA LEU A 9 -4.56 -4.49 -8.00
C LEU A 9 -4.80 -3.23 -8.85
N ASP A 10 -5.30 -2.17 -8.21
CA ASP A 10 -5.57 -0.88 -8.85
C ASP A 10 -4.42 0.10 -8.60
N TYR A 11 -3.83 0.07 -7.39
CA TYR A 11 -2.76 0.97 -6.98
C TYR A 11 -1.96 0.38 -5.81
N VAL A 12 -0.64 0.57 -5.82
CA VAL A 12 0.23 0.34 -4.68
C VAL A 12 1.30 1.42 -4.64
N SER A 13 1.56 2.00 -3.47
CA SER A 13 2.66 2.95 -3.27
C SER A 13 3.26 2.83 -1.89
N VAL A 14 4.53 3.23 -1.79
CA VAL A 14 5.22 3.46 -0.52
C VAL A 14 5.56 4.95 -0.46
N ALA A 15 5.16 5.60 0.62
CA ALA A 15 5.41 7.02 0.85
C ALA A 15 5.99 7.23 2.25
N ASP A 16 6.73 8.32 2.43
CA ASP A 16 7.10 8.79 3.76
C ASP A 16 5.82 9.04 4.59
N SER A 17 5.80 8.55 5.83
CA SER A 17 4.55 8.53 6.62
C SER A 17 4.08 9.90 7.12
N GLU A 18 4.96 10.91 7.13
CA GLU A 18 4.62 12.27 7.58
C GLU A 18 4.29 13.19 6.41
N THR A 19 5.11 13.16 5.36
CA THR A 19 5.03 14.06 4.22
C THR A 19 4.16 13.53 3.09
N LEU A 20 3.90 12.22 3.06
CA LEU A 20 3.22 11.51 1.96
C LEU A 20 3.95 11.60 0.61
N ALA A 21 5.21 12.05 0.61
CA ALA A 21 6.05 12.00 -0.58
C ALA A 21 6.39 10.54 -0.91
N GLU A 22 6.24 10.15 -2.18
CA GLU A 22 6.63 8.81 -2.61
C GLU A 22 8.12 8.57 -2.36
N VAL A 23 8.44 7.41 -1.82
CA VAL A 23 9.82 7.04 -1.55
C VAL A 23 10.42 6.44 -2.81
N GLU A 24 11.50 7.05 -3.29
CA GLU A 24 12.37 6.49 -4.30
C GLU A 24 13.61 5.89 -3.64
N GLY A 25 13.81 4.57 -3.76
CA GLY A 25 14.97 3.89 -3.21
C GLY A 25 14.77 3.38 -1.78
N GLU A 26 15.75 3.59 -0.91
CA GLU A 26 15.72 3.09 0.47
C GLU A 26 14.75 3.89 1.34
N VAL A 27 13.99 3.18 2.17
CA VAL A 27 13.11 3.79 3.17
C VAL A 27 13.94 4.13 4.41
N ASP A 28 13.95 5.41 4.80
CA ASP A 28 14.49 5.88 6.07
C ASP A 28 13.34 6.27 7.01
N GLY A 29 13.26 5.62 8.17
CA GLY A 29 12.19 5.85 9.15
C GLY A 29 10.90 5.07 8.90
N VAL A 30 9.76 5.68 9.22
CA VAL A 30 8.43 5.08 9.09
C VAL A 30 7.85 5.44 7.73
N ALA A 31 7.45 4.42 6.96
CA ALA A 31 6.77 4.60 5.67
C ALA A 31 5.30 4.17 5.76
N MET A 32 4.45 4.79 4.96
CA MET A 32 3.10 4.34 4.72
C MET A 32 3.05 3.53 3.42
N LEU A 33 2.63 2.27 3.52
CA LEU A 33 2.26 1.44 2.39
C LEU A 33 0.76 1.62 2.14
N SER A 34 0.41 2.08 0.95
CA SER A 34 -0.97 2.29 0.50
C SER A 34 -1.33 1.29 -0.58
N LEU A 35 -2.53 0.71 -0.46
CA LEU A 35 -3.05 -0.28 -1.40
C LEU A 35 -4.47 0.08 -1.81
N ALA A 36 -4.77 -0.03 -3.10
CA ALA A 36 -6.13 -0.12 -3.59
C ALA A 36 -6.31 -1.38 -4.44
N VAL A 37 -7.36 -2.14 -4.13
CA VAL A 37 -7.72 -3.37 -4.83
C VAL A 37 -9.20 -3.35 -5.20
N ARG A 38 -9.55 -3.97 -6.33
CA ARG A 38 -10.92 -4.14 -6.78
C ARG A 38 -11.36 -5.59 -6.63
N PHE A 39 -12.56 -5.76 -6.10
CA PHE A 39 -13.28 -7.02 -6.05
C PHE A 39 -14.58 -6.85 -6.85
N GLY A 40 -14.53 -7.19 -8.13
CA GLY A 40 -15.60 -6.85 -9.08
C GLY A 40 -15.81 -5.33 -9.12
N ALA A 41 -17.01 -4.86 -8.75
CA ALA A 41 -17.34 -3.43 -8.74
C ALA A 41 -16.89 -2.69 -7.44
N VAL A 42 -16.52 -3.42 -6.39
CA VAL A 42 -16.13 -2.83 -5.11
C VAL A 42 -14.64 -2.48 -5.14
N ARG A 43 -14.30 -1.24 -4.76
CA ARG A 43 -12.91 -0.81 -4.58
C ARG A 43 -12.63 -0.63 -3.09
N LEU A 44 -11.68 -1.40 -2.58
CA LEU A 44 -11.21 -1.29 -1.21
C LEU A 44 -9.87 -0.55 -1.19
N ILE A 45 -9.65 0.22 -0.15
CA ILE A 45 -8.35 0.80 0.18
C ILE A 45 -7.91 0.28 1.53
N ASP A 46 -6.60 0.10 1.68
CA ASP A 46 -5.98 -0.15 2.98
C ASP A 46 -4.63 0.59 3.03
N ASN A 47 -4.23 1.01 4.22
CA ASN A 47 -2.95 1.65 4.47
C ASN A 47 -2.34 1.07 5.75
N VAL A 48 -1.05 0.79 5.72
CA VAL A 48 -0.30 0.33 6.90
C VAL A 48 1.00 1.09 7.02
N THR A 49 1.34 1.49 8.24
CA THR A 49 2.67 2.05 8.56
C THR A 49 3.67 0.91 8.76
N LEU A 50 4.82 1.02 8.10
CA LEU A 50 5.94 0.08 8.17
C LEU A 50 7.14 0.77 8.82
N GLY A 51 7.85 0.04 9.68
CA GLY A 51 8.96 0.58 10.48
C GLY A 51 8.52 1.04 11.87
N GLU A 52 9.48 1.39 12.70
CA GLU A 52 9.25 1.88 14.06
C GLU A 52 9.67 3.35 14.14
N ALA A 53 8.89 4.15 14.87
CA ALA A 53 9.34 5.47 15.28
C ALA A 53 10.55 5.29 16.20
N ARG A 54 11.70 5.82 15.80
CA ARG A 54 12.92 5.79 16.62
C ARG A 54 12.81 6.68 17.85
#